data_AF-A0A1I2UGD0-F1
#
_entry.id   AF-A0A1I2UGD0-F1
#
_cell.length_a   1.000
_cell.length_b   1.000
_cell.length_c   1.000
_cell.angle_alpha   90.00
_cell.angle_beta   90.00
_cell.angle_gamma   90.00
#
_symmetry.space_group_name_H-M   'P 1'
#
loop_
_entity.id
_entity.type
_entity.pdbx_description
1 polymer ?
#
loop_
_entity_poly.entity_id
_entity_poly.type
_entity_poly.pdbx_seq_one_letter_code
_entity_poly.pdbx_strand_id
1 'polypeptide(L)'
;MAKKYPKILIILLVLVIITWLIKDTFTQRNVTDLNGSFTQKASYRNENNTGPIQRIYSVTVRDIANAEFETYGNLMPHSKYGNTKVYFFKEGEASPTKLYPGNLNFDPVFKKNCIAVYEKSAMGNFGVILNPFIQKPKNQ
;
A
#
# COMPACT_ATOMS: atom_id res chain seq x y z
N MET A 1 26.42 46.39 -25.65
CA MET A 1 26.35 45.70 -24.34
C MET A 1 25.21 44.69 -24.36
N ALA A 2 25.49 43.40 -24.52
CA ALA A 2 24.44 42.38 -24.47
C ALA A 2 23.85 42.32 -23.05
N LYS A 3 22.56 42.67 -22.92
CA LYS A 3 21.82 42.64 -21.64
C LYS A 3 22.01 41.27 -20.99
N LYS A 4 22.76 41.19 -19.88
CA LYS A 4 23.02 39.94 -19.11
C LYS A 4 21.81 39.46 -18.29
N TYR A 5 20.72 40.24 -18.28
CA TYR A 5 19.48 39.99 -17.53
C TYR A 5 18.71 38.69 -17.85
N PRO A 6 18.65 38.15 -19.10
CA PRO A 6 17.86 36.95 -19.36
C PRO A 6 18.50 35.69 -18.77
N LYS A 7 19.83 35.64 -18.65
CA LYS A 7 20.54 34.50 -18.05
C LYS A 7 20.32 34.41 -16.53
N ILE A 8 20.32 35.55 -15.85
CA ILE A 8 20.06 35.63 -14.40
C ILE A 8 18.62 35.21 -14.09
N LEU A 9 17.65 35.63 -14.91
CA LEU A 9 16.26 35.23 -14.79
C LEU A 9 16.08 33.71 -14.95
N ILE A 10 16.76 33.10 -15.93
CA ILE A 10 16.73 31.65 -16.15
C ILE A 10 17.33 30.91 -14.94
N ILE A 11 18.45 31.38 -14.40
CA ILE A 11 19.08 30.77 -13.21
C ILE A 11 18.14 30.83 -12.00
N LEU A 12 17.47 31.97 -11.78
CA LEU A 12 16.47 32.12 -10.72
C LEU A 12 15.29 31.16 -10.90
N LEU A 13 14.77 31.04 -12.13
CA LEU A 13 13.68 30.14 -12.44
C LEU A 13 14.07 28.67 -12.16
N VAL A 14 15.27 28.27 -12.57
CA VAL A 14 15.80 26.93 -12.33
C VAL A 14 15.94 26.66 -10.82
N LEU A 15 16.45 27.61 -10.04
CA LEU A 15 16.55 27.48 -8.58
C LEU A 15 15.18 27.33 -7.91
N VAL A 16 14.16 28.06 -8.39
CA VAL A 16 12.78 27.91 -7.90
C VAL A 16 12.23 26.51 -8.20
N ILE A 17 12.43 26.00 -9.42
CA ILE A 17 11.97 24.65 -9.81
C ILE A 17 12.68 23.59 -8.96
N ILE A 18 14.01 23.69 -8.79
CA ILE A 18 14.78 22.74 -7.98
C ILE A 18 14.28 22.74 -6.53
N THR A 19 14.08 23.92 -5.94
CA THR A 19 13.58 24.03 -4.56
C THR A 19 12.19 23.39 -4.42
N TRP A 20 11.33 23.55 -5.44
CA TRP A 20 10.00 22.94 -5.46
C TRP A 20 10.07 21.40 -5.56
N LEU A 21 10.91 20.85 -6.44
CA LEU A 21 11.11 19.40 -6.58
C LEU A 21 11.71 18.76 -5.32
N ILE A 22 12.67 19.43 -4.69
CA ILE A 22 13.28 18.97 -3.44
C ILE A 22 12.22 18.89 -2.34
N LYS A 23 11.41 19.95 -2.18
CA LYS A 23 10.32 19.97 -1.21
C LYS A 23 9.34 18.82 -1.44
N ASP A 24 8.95 18.59 -2.69
CA ASP A 24 8.02 17.52 -3.06
C ASP A 24 8.59 16.14 -2.70
N THR A 25 9.87 15.90 -3.03
CA THR A 25 10.56 14.64 -2.73
C THR A 25 10.60 14.34 -1.23
N PHE A 26 10.86 15.35 -0.38
CA PHE A 26 10.87 15.18 1.07
C PHE A 26 9.47 15.05 1.69
N THR A 27 8.40 15.47 1.00
CA THR A 27 7.02 15.33 1.48
C THR A 27 6.33 14.03 1.06
N GLN A 28 6.98 13.19 0.25
CA GLN A 28 6.43 11.88 -0.10
C GLN A 28 6.39 10.98 1.14
N ARG A 29 5.19 10.58 1.54
CA ARG A 29 4.98 9.69 2.69
C ARG A 29 5.41 8.28 2.32
N ASN A 30 6.26 7.66 3.14
CA ASN A 30 6.57 6.25 3.05
C ASN A 30 5.70 5.44 4.01
N VAL A 31 5.67 4.12 3.82
CA VAL A 31 4.97 3.19 4.71
C VAL A 31 5.46 3.25 6.16
N THR A 32 6.72 3.65 6.36
CA THR A 32 7.34 3.85 7.69
C THR A 32 6.84 5.09 8.40
N ASP A 33 6.30 6.06 7.66
CA ASP A 33 5.85 7.37 8.17
C ASP A 33 4.34 7.35 8.47
N LEU A 34 3.70 6.18 8.35
CA LEU A 34 2.28 5.99 8.60
C LEU A 34 2.01 5.64 10.07
N ASN A 35 0.91 6.17 10.58
CA ASN A 35 0.39 5.75 11.87
C ASN A 35 -0.12 4.30 11.77
N GLY A 36 0.20 3.49 12.79
CA GLY A 36 -0.12 2.05 12.82
C GLY A 36 1.08 1.13 13.06
N SER A 37 2.30 1.61 12.83
CA SER A 37 3.54 0.82 12.94
C SER A 37 3.46 -0.50 12.15
N PHE A 38 3.32 -0.38 10.84
CA PHE A 38 3.17 -1.53 9.94
C PHE A 38 4.48 -2.32 9.79
N THR A 39 4.39 -3.64 9.77
CA THR A 39 5.53 -4.53 9.46
C THR A 39 5.11 -5.58 8.43
N GLN A 40 5.71 -5.56 7.24
CA GLN A 40 5.47 -6.59 6.23
C GLN A 40 6.05 -7.94 6.68
N LYS A 41 5.24 -8.99 6.63
CA LYS A 41 5.65 -10.37 6.97
C LYS A 41 5.86 -11.24 5.75
N ALA A 42 5.08 -11.02 4.69
CA ALA A 42 5.19 -11.77 3.45
C ALA A 42 4.71 -10.94 2.26
N SER A 43 5.21 -11.29 1.08
CA SER A 43 4.74 -10.77 -0.19
C SER A 43 4.69 -11.89 -1.23
N TYR A 44 3.72 -11.84 -2.12
CA TYR A 44 3.61 -12.71 -3.27
C TYR A 44 3.33 -11.88 -4.53
N ARG A 45 3.95 -12.29 -5.63
CA ARG A 45 3.61 -11.87 -6.99
C ARG A 45 3.51 -13.12 -7.86
N ASN A 46 2.47 -13.22 -8.68
CA ASN A 46 2.38 -14.31 -9.64
C ASN A 46 3.49 -14.25 -10.69
N GLU A 47 3.75 -15.40 -11.31
CA GLU A 47 4.69 -15.53 -12.43
C GLU A 47 4.22 -14.75 -13.66
N ASN A 48 5.15 -14.47 -14.56
CA ASN A 48 4.83 -13.77 -15.80
C ASN A 48 3.95 -14.65 -16.70
N ASN A 49 3.02 -14.02 -17.42
CA ASN A 49 2.09 -14.67 -18.36
C ASN A 49 1.07 -15.63 -17.72
N THR A 50 0.91 -15.65 -16.39
CA THR A 50 -0.09 -16.45 -15.66
C THR A 50 -1.37 -15.65 -15.36
N GLY A 51 -1.79 -14.81 -16.30
CA GLY A 51 -2.95 -13.91 -16.17
C GLY A 51 -2.61 -12.52 -15.62
N PRO A 52 -3.61 -11.76 -15.15
CA PRO A 52 -3.40 -10.43 -14.56
C PRO A 52 -2.41 -10.48 -13.41
N ILE A 53 -1.64 -9.41 -13.22
CA ILE A 53 -0.66 -9.33 -12.13
C ILE A 53 -1.40 -9.37 -10.79
N GLN A 54 -1.01 -10.27 -9.90
CA GLN A 54 -1.53 -10.33 -8.54
C GLN A 54 -0.39 -10.00 -7.60
N ARG A 55 -0.55 -8.94 -6.81
CA ARG A 55 0.37 -8.60 -5.72
C ARG A 55 -0.36 -8.76 -4.41
N ILE A 56 0.18 -9.59 -3.52
CA ILE A 56 -0.45 -9.91 -2.25
C ILE A 56 0.56 -9.67 -1.14
N TYR A 57 0.12 -9.02 -0.07
CA TYR A 57 0.96 -8.68 1.08
C TYR A 57 0.30 -9.15 2.38
N SER A 58 1.11 -9.62 3.31
CA SER A 58 0.73 -9.82 4.72
C SER A 58 1.49 -8.81 5.56
N VAL A 59 0.76 -8.06 6.38
CA VAL A 59 1.30 -6.95 7.18
C VAL A 59 0.74 -7.05 8.59
N THR A 60 1.61 -6.93 9.59
CA THR A 60 1.19 -6.78 11.00
C THR A 60 1.11 -5.31 11.39
N VAL A 61 0.18 -4.99 12.28
CA VAL A 61 -0.12 -3.63 12.73
C VAL A 61 -0.12 -3.59 14.25
N ARG A 62 0.64 -2.66 14.85
CA ARG A 62 0.72 -2.49 16.31
C ARG A 62 -0.41 -1.61 16.82
N ASP A 63 -0.54 -0.41 16.24
CA ASP A 63 -1.53 0.60 16.65
C ASP A 63 -2.72 0.57 15.70
N ILE A 64 -3.66 -0.33 15.97
CA ILE A 64 -4.84 -0.54 15.13
C ILE A 64 -5.77 0.69 15.15
N ALA A 65 -5.84 1.41 16.26
CA ALA A 65 -6.79 2.51 16.45
C ALA A 65 -6.49 3.70 15.53
N ASN A 66 -5.21 3.97 15.28
CA ASN A 66 -4.75 5.05 14.41
C ASN A 66 -4.21 4.54 13.06
N ALA A 67 -4.42 3.27 12.73
CA ALA A 67 -3.84 2.65 11.54
C ALA A 67 -4.40 3.25 10.24
N GLU A 68 -3.50 3.76 9.40
CA GLU A 68 -3.84 4.30 8.08
C GLU A 68 -3.86 3.20 7.01
N PHE A 69 -4.75 2.21 7.15
CA PHE A 69 -4.82 1.03 6.26
C PHE A 69 -4.91 1.37 4.77
N GLU A 70 -5.77 2.34 4.43
CA GLU A 70 -5.98 2.76 3.06
C GLU A 70 -4.74 3.45 2.48
N THR A 71 -4.14 4.36 3.23
CA THR A 71 -2.90 5.04 2.85
C THR A 71 -1.78 4.04 2.64
N TYR A 72 -1.62 3.07 3.56
CA TYR A 72 -0.64 1.98 3.40
C TYR A 72 -0.87 1.23 2.09
N GLY A 73 -2.11 0.82 1.82
CA GLY A 73 -2.46 0.11 0.60
C GLY A 73 -2.19 0.93 -0.67
N ASN A 74 -2.46 2.24 -0.64
CA ASN A 74 -2.21 3.15 -1.75
C ASN A 74 -0.72 3.39 -2.03
N LEU A 75 0.15 3.21 -1.04
CA LEU A 75 1.60 3.22 -1.20
C LEU A 75 2.17 1.90 -1.74
N MET A 76 1.38 0.82 -1.80
CA MET A 76 1.84 -0.46 -2.32
C MET A 76 2.01 -0.44 -3.84
N PRO A 77 2.99 -1.19 -4.38
CA PRO A 77 3.17 -1.32 -5.81
C PRO A 77 1.87 -1.74 -6.51
N HIS A 78 1.49 -0.99 -7.55
CA HIS A 78 0.28 -1.22 -8.31
C HIS A 78 0.53 -1.02 -9.82
N SER A 79 -0.27 -1.66 -10.65
CA SER A 79 -0.21 -1.51 -12.11
C SER A 79 -1.58 -1.76 -12.73
N LYS A 80 -1.88 -1.08 -13.84
CA LYS A 80 -3.12 -1.26 -14.61
C LYS A 80 -3.39 -2.68 -15.15
N TYR A 81 -2.41 -3.57 -15.03
CA TYR A 81 -2.48 -4.96 -15.51
C TYR A 81 -2.86 -5.96 -14.42
N GLY A 82 -3.31 -5.49 -13.25
CA GLY A 82 -3.46 -6.38 -12.10
C GLY A 82 -4.01 -5.74 -10.85
N ASN A 83 -4.17 -6.53 -9.79
CA ASN A 83 -4.61 -6.06 -8.49
C ASN A 83 -3.49 -6.09 -7.45
N THR A 84 -3.69 -5.29 -6.41
CA THR A 84 -2.85 -5.24 -5.22
C THR A 84 -3.74 -5.48 -4.01
N LYS A 85 -3.42 -6.48 -3.19
CA LYS A 85 -4.18 -6.86 -2.01
C LYS A 85 -3.27 -6.89 -0.78
N VAL A 86 -3.72 -6.26 0.30
CA VAL A 86 -2.99 -6.24 1.58
C VAL A 86 -3.90 -6.81 2.66
N TYR A 87 -3.43 -7.85 3.32
CA TYR A 87 -4.06 -8.42 4.51
C TYR A 87 -3.35 -7.88 5.74
N PHE A 88 -4.11 -7.21 6.60
CA PHE A 88 -3.62 -6.67 7.86
C PHE A 88 -3.96 -7.61 9.00
N PHE A 89 -2.99 -7.84 9.87
CA PHE A 89 -3.07 -8.69 11.05
C PHE A 89 -2.60 -7.89 12.27
N LYS A 90 -3.07 -8.24 13.46
CA LYS A 90 -2.58 -7.61 14.69
C LYS A 90 -1.16 -8.09 15.01
N GLU A 91 -0.28 -7.17 15.38
CA GLU A 91 1.06 -7.53 15.86
C GLU A 91 0.97 -8.32 17.18
N GLY A 92 1.82 -9.33 17.33
CA GLY A 92 1.80 -10.26 18.46
C GLY A 92 0.85 -11.45 18.27
N GLU A 93 -0.07 -11.39 17.30
CA GLU A 93 -0.88 -12.53 16.89
C GLU A 93 -0.26 -13.27 15.70
N ALA A 94 -0.72 -14.50 15.47
CA ALA A 94 -0.21 -15.31 14.37
C ALA A 94 -0.62 -14.71 13.01
N SER A 95 0.36 -14.51 12.12
CA SER A 95 0.19 -13.95 10.78
C SER A 95 0.88 -14.83 9.73
N PRO A 96 0.37 -14.91 8.50
CA PRO A 96 0.95 -15.74 7.46
C PRO A 96 2.30 -15.20 6.99
N THR A 97 3.31 -16.07 6.95
CA THR A 97 4.63 -15.82 6.35
C THR A 97 4.77 -16.35 4.93
N LYS A 98 3.75 -17.07 4.45
CA LYS A 98 3.64 -17.57 3.07
C LYS A 98 2.30 -17.18 2.49
N LEU A 99 2.31 -16.83 1.21
CA LEU A 99 1.14 -16.37 0.47
C LEU A 99 1.04 -17.13 -0.85
N TYR A 100 -0.18 -17.30 -1.35
CA TYR A 100 -0.51 -18.13 -2.50
C TYR A 100 -1.56 -17.45 -3.40
N PRO A 101 -1.64 -17.77 -4.69
CA PRO A 101 -2.73 -17.31 -5.55
C PRO A 101 -4.07 -17.94 -5.14
N GLY A 102 -5.18 -17.37 -5.63
CA GLY A 102 -6.53 -17.88 -5.40
C GLY A 102 -7.43 -16.95 -4.59
N ASN A 103 -8.59 -17.45 -4.18
CA ASN A 103 -9.62 -16.65 -3.49
C ASN A 103 -9.20 -16.24 -2.07
N LEU A 104 -8.51 -17.15 -1.37
CA LEU A 104 -7.86 -16.87 -0.09
C LEU A 104 -6.36 -17.09 -0.28
N ASN A 105 -5.57 -16.07 0.01
CA ASN A 105 -4.17 -16.05 -0.38
C ASN A 105 -3.21 -16.55 0.71
N PHE A 106 -3.74 -17.17 1.76
CA PHE A 106 -2.98 -17.67 2.91
C PHE A 106 -3.75 -18.81 3.57
N ASP A 107 -3.11 -19.51 4.51
CA ASP A 107 -3.72 -20.62 5.24
C ASP A 107 -4.98 -20.17 6.03
N PRO A 108 -6.15 -20.81 5.85
CA PRO A 108 -7.37 -20.48 6.56
C PRO A 108 -7.26 -20.32 8.08
N VAL A 109 -6.27 -20.95 8.75
CA VAL A 109 -6.04 -20.79 10.20
C VAL A 109 -5.84 -19.33 10.63
N PHE A 110 -5.36 -18.46 9.74
CA PHE A 110 -5.12 -17.05 10.04
C PHE A 110 -6.32 -16.14 9.81
N LYS A 111 -7.45 -16.63 9.24
CA LYS A 111 -8.63 -15.80 8.92
C LYS A 111 -9.13 -15.01 10.13
N LYS A 112 -9.19 -15.66 11.29
CA LYS A 112 -9.67 -15.08 12.55
C LYS A 112 -8.81 -13.92 13.05
N ASN A 113 -7.55 -13.83 12.63
CA ASN A 113 -6.61 -12.80 13.05
C ASN A 113 -6.50 -11.66 12.03
N CYS A 114 -7.18 -11.76 10.88
CA CYS A 114 -7.15 -10.72 9.86
C CYS A 114 -8.14 -9.61 10.23
N ILE A 115 -7.59 -8.43 10.53
CA ILE A 115 -8.32 -7.28 11.05
C ILE A 115 -8.81 -6.34 9.94
N ALA A 116 -8.13 -6.33 8.79
CA ALA A 116 -8.52 -5.54 7.64
C ALA A 116 -7.97 -6.11 6.33
N VAL A 117 -8.66 -5.83 5.23
CA VAL A 117 -8.20 -6.11 3.87
C VAL A 117 -8.30 -4.84 3.05
N TYR A 118 -7.19 -4.44 2.46
CA TYR A 118 -7.17 -3.46 1.39
C TYR A 118 -7.08 -4.18 0.04
N GLU A 119 -7.83 -3.71 -0.95
CA GLU A 119 -7.67 -4.15 -2.33
C GLU A 119 -7.74 -2.96 -3.29
N LYS A 120 -6.83 -2.93 -4.26
CA LYS A 120 -6.82 -2.02 -5.40
C LYS A 120 -6.90 -2.82 -6.70
N SER A 121 -7.94 -2.56 -7.49
CA SER A 121 -8.17 -3.21 -8.78
C SER A 121 -7.30 -2.63 -9.88
N ALA A 122 -7.23 -3.34 -11.01
CA ALA A 122 -6.50 -2.89 -12.21
C ALA A 122 -6.95 -1.52 -12.74
N MET A 123 -8.20 -1.12 -12.50
CA MET A 123 -8.72 0.19 -12.90
C MET A 123 -8.35 1.30 -11.90
N GLY A 124 -7.67 0.97 -10.80
CA GLY A 124 -7.28 1.90 -9.76
C GLY A 124 -8.33 2.10 -8.66
N ASN A 125 -9.52 1.50 -8.78
CA ASN A 125 -10.53 1.51 -7.70
C ASN A 125 -9.97 0.76 -6.49
N PHE A 126 -10.11 1.32 -5.30
CA PHE A 126 -9.63 0.71 -4.07
C PHE A 126 -10.64 0.80 -2.94
N GLY A 127 -10.43 0.00 -1.90
CA GLY A 127 -11.20 0.07 -0.68
C GLY A 127 -10.58 -0.76 0.45
N VAL A 128 -11.03 -0.48 1.67
CA VAL A 128 -10.67 -1.22 2.88
C VAL A 128 -11.91 -1.88 3.46
N ILE A 129 -11.81 -3.16 3.79
CA ILE A 129 -12.82 -3.92 4.52
C ILE A 129 -12.24 -4.25 5.88
N LEU A 130 -12.86 -3.71 6.94
CA LEU A 130 -12.52 -4.07 8.32
C LEU A 130 -13.21 -5.37 8.70
N ASN A 131 -12.52 -6.21 9.48
CA ASN A 131 -13.00 -7.50 9.98
C ASN A 131 -13.63 -8.40 8.88
N PRO A 132 -12.91 -8.64 7.77
CA PRO A 132 -13.47 -9.22 6.54
C PRO A 132 -13.99 -10.66 6.68
N PHE A 133 -13.60 -11.38 7.74
CA PHE A 133 -13.95 -12.79 7.95
C PHE A 133 -14.87 -13.04 9.15
N ILE A 134 -15.34 -11.99 9.83
CA ILE A 134 -16.36 -12.16 10.87
C ILE A 134 -17.70 -12.39 10.16
N GLN A 135 -18.22 -13.61 10.25
CA GLN A 135 -19.55 -13.92 9.72
C GLN A 135 -20.59 -13.12 10.51
N LYS A 136 -21.35 -12.25 9.84
CA LYS A 136 -22.60 -11.73 10.43
C LYS A 136 -23.51 -12.94 10.69
N PRO A 137 -24.17 -13.04 11.86
CA PRO A 137 -25.18 -14.08 12.04
C PRO A 137 -26.20 -13.93 10.92
N LYS A 138 -26.45 -15.02 10.17
CA LYS A 138 -27.58 -15.09 9.26
C LYS A 138 -28.83 -14.88 10.11
N ASN A 139 -29.51 -13.74 9.95
CA ASN A 139 -30.88 -13.64 10.42
C ASN A 139 -31.68 -14.74 9.70
N GLN A 140 -32.25 -15.61 10.52
CA GLN A 140 -33.03 -16.79 10.17
C GLN A 140 -34.37 -16.37 9.58
#